data_AF-A0A7T3REI1-F1
#
_entry.id   AF-A0A7T3REI1-F1
#
_cell.length_a   1.000
_cell.length_b   1.000
_cell.length_c   1.000
_cell.angle_alpha   90.00
_cell.angle_beta   90.00
_cell.angle_gamma   90.00
#
_symmetry.space_group_name_H-M   'P 1'
#
loop_
_entity.id
_entity.type
_entity.pdbx_description
1 polymer ?
#
loop_
_entity_poly.entity_id
_entity_poly.type
_entity_poly.pdbx_seq_one_letter_code
_entity_poly.pdbx_strand_id
1 'polypeptide(L)'
;MKKILTSVIAAAALLFGFAGCSGDLHDKPDGTILQDAGIIGSINDWIAAKMTEVDESTYTYTFVATEETAQFSVQEVFDKWATRWCGNNSAGVPEAAETTKIEPGCDLQKMVYSTEADPTHVQISGLSINSEYRITVKIDDPSTKTLSCKIELTKEGGKPAESAPTPYYFDGLYLVGSCFKIGDMTNLWSFGPANLIYGASVDKKTGIVTYTKDIVAVATEGEMGINDSSWKNKQKGSGVTIAAEAGYVELNGAEEDNFKVSGLKVGSPYRVYIQTTPEKVVSVKIEEICSYTLTFEITGLEEGNAAWINGEFWGSTWPNGWPMAEWKSEPNATLKANIPVAGVDGVATFNEKWNVVSVAKPGEDLSWSFKPVAADSLENFTAEANLVLKPTDNLTCEITSVESCTYKISINALNEKVTVTKQ
;
A
#
# COMPACT_ATOMS: atom_id res chain seq x y z
N MET A 1 -7.78 15.27 1.19
CA MET A 1 -8.02 16.49 0.38
C MET A 1 -6.81 16.74 -0.51
N LYS A 2 -6.94 16.48 -1.82
CA LYS A 2 -5.90 16.74 -2.83
C LYS A 2 -5.82 18.24 -3.10
N LYS A 3 -4.65 18.85 -2.93
CA LYS A 3 -4.41 20.25 -3.31
C LYS A 3 -4.02 20.29 -4.79
N ILE A 4 -4.88 20.93 -5.57
CA ILE A 4 -4.63 21.35 -6.95
C ILE A 4 -3.64 22.51 -6.88
N LEU A 5 -2.47 22.38 -7.52
CA LEU A 5 -1.56 23.50 -7.75
C LEU A 5 -1.63 23.86 -9.23
N THR A 6 -2.34 24.95 -9.48
CA THR A 6 -2.45 25.70 -10.72
C THR A 6 -1.08 26.14 -11.23
N SER A 7 -0.86 25.85 -12.51
CA SER A 7 0.20 26.37 -13.39
C SER A 7 0.24 27.91 -13.40
N VAL A 8 1.41 28.48 -13.14
CA VAL A 8 1.76 29.86 -13.52
C VAL A 8 2.92 29.75 -14.49
N ILE A 9 2.65 30.02 -15.77
CA ILE A 9 3.65 30.21 -16.82
C ILE A 9 4.25 31.59 -16.57
N ALA A 10 5.50 31.63 -16.11
CA ALA A 10 6.31 32.85 -16.11
C ALA A 10 7.39 32.69 -17.18
N ALA A 11 7.15 33.30 -18.33
CA ALA A 11 8.18 33.61 -19.30
C ALA A 11 9.14 34.64 -18.69
N ALA A 12 10.42 34.31 -18.58
CA ALA A 12 11.47 35.27 -18.31
C ALA A 12 12.65 34.97 -19.24
N ALA A 13 12.64 35.68 -20.38
CA ALA A 13 13.82 35.87 -21.20
C ALA A 13 14.86 36.66 -20.41
N LEU A 14 16.11 36.19 -20.41
CA LEU A 14 17.27 36.99 -20.05
C LEU A 14 18.36 36.75 -21.10
N LEU A 15 18.25 37.55 -22.16
CA LEU A 15 19.33 37.88 -23.09
C LEU A 15 20.48 38.52 -22.29
N PHE A 16 21.64 37.89 -22.24
CA PHE A 16 22.90 38.60 -22.00
C PHE A 16 23.58 38.82 -23.35
N GLY A 17 23.46 40.04 -23.85
CA GLY A 17 24.27 40.52 -24.97
C GLY A 17 25.71 40.71 -24.54
N PHE A 18 26.62 39.99 -25.19
CA PHE A 18 28.02 40.38 -25.23
C PHE A 18 28.22 41.38 -26.38
N ALA A 19 28.36 42.66 -26.00
CA ALA A 19 28.98 43.65 -26.85
C ALA A 19 30.50 43.41 -26.84
N GLY A 20 31.03 42.94 -27.96
CA GLY A 20 32.47 42.81 -28.21
C GLY A 20 32.74 43.23 -29.65
N CYS A 21 33.16 44.48 -29.82
CA CYS A 21 33.57 45.04 -31.10
C CYS A 21 35.06 44.68 -31.33
N SER A 22 35.34 43.75 -32.22
CA SER A 22 36.58 43.72 -32.98
C SER A 22 36.28 43.09 -34.33
N GLY A 23 36.47 43.88 -35.38
CA GLY A 23 36.15 43.51 -36.74
C GLY A 23 36.85 42.23 -37.16
N ASP A 24 36.05 41.27 -37.59
CA ASP A 24 36.40 40.40 -38.69
C ASP A 24 35.16 40.26 -39.56
N LEU A 25 35.25 40.79 -40.76
CA LEU A 25 34.19 40.81 -41.76
C LEU A 25 34.26 39.45 -42.48
N HIS A 26 34.03 38.37 -41.74
CA HIS A 26 33.83 37.06 -42.33
C HIS A 26 32.36 36.95 -42.78
N ASP A 27 32.19 36.54 -44.03
CA ASP A 27 30.92 36.34 -44.70
C ASP A 27 29.86 35.75 -43.76
N LYS A 28 28.72 36.43 -43.65
CA LYS A 28 27.56 35.93 -42.90
C LYS A 28 27.27 34.50 -43.39
N PRO A 29 27.27 33.48 -42.52
CA PRO A 29 26.86 32.16 -42.93
C PRO A 29 25.41 32.25 -43.44
N ASP A 30 25.19 31.74 -44.64
CA ASP A 30 23.86 31.58 -45.23
C ASP A 30 23.03 30.60 -44.38
N GLY A 31 22.25 31.14 -43.44
CA GLY A 31 21.39 30.38 -42.53
C GLY A 31 20.21 29.68 -43.23
N THR A 32 20.04 29.83 -44.55
CA THR A 32 18.91 29.28 -45.30
C THR A 32 18.91 27.75 -45.34
N ILE A 33 20.05 27.08 -45.15
CA ILE A 33 20.13 25.62 -45.26
C ILE A 33 19.27 24.86 -44.22
N LEU A 34 18.86 25.52 -43.13
CA LEU A 34 17.96 24.95 -42.12
C LEU A 34 16.56 25.58 -42.09
N GLN A 35 16.26 26.53 -42.96
CA GLN A 35 14.98 27.26 -42.97
C GLN A 35 13.79 26.32 -43.17
N ASP A 36 13.92 25.36 -44.09
CA ASP A 36 12.90 24.36 -44.39
C ASP A 36 13.11 23.04 -43.66
N ALA A 37 14.16 22.89 -42.85
CA ALA A 37 14.53 21.64 -42.21
C ALA A 37 13.53 21.15 -41.16
N GLY A 38 13.64 19.87 -40.78
CA GLY A 38 12.89 19.25 -39.70
C GLY A 38 13.74 18.23 -38.94
N ILE A 39 13.48 18.04 -37.66
CA ILE A 39 14.12 17.00 -36.83
C ILE A 39 13.19 15.79 -36.68
N ILE A 40 13.75 14.59 -36.76
CA ILE A 40 12.98 13.34 -36.74
C ILE A 40 13.80 12.22 -36.09
N GLY A 41 13.16 11.34 -35.34
CA GLY A 41 13.80 10.18 -34.73
C GLY A 41 12.94 9.52 -33.66
N SER A 42 13.52 8.63 -32.86
CA SER A 42 12.80 8.05 -31.71
C SER A 42 12.48 9.09 -30.63
N ILE A 43 13.18 10.23 -30.64
CA ILE A 43 12.90 11.38 -29.76
C ILE A 43 11.52 12.02 -29.97
N ASN A 44 10.85 11.71 -31.09
CA ASN A 44 9.56 12.26 -31.46
C ASN A 44 8.69 11.25 -32.23
N ASP A 45 8.79 9.97 -31.86
CA ASP A 45 8.00 8.88 -32.44
C ASP A 45 8.06 8.80 -33.98
N TRP A 46 9.18 9.22 -34.56
CA TRP A 46 9.38 9.32 -36.01
C TRP A 46 8.40 10.25 -36.73
N ILE A 47 7.87 11.24 -36.02
CA ILE A 47 7.03 12.30 -36.57
C ILE A 47 7.90 13.54 -36.73
N ALA A 48 8.12 14.00 -37.96
CA ALA A 48 8.95 15.17 -38.23
C ALA A 48 8.44 16.40 -37.47
N ALA A 49 9.36 17.11 -36.79
CA ALA A 49 9.06 18.31 -36.02
C ALA A 49 9.94 19.49 -36.49
N LYS A 50 9.42 20.71 -36.39
CA LYS A 50 10.22 21.91 -36.63
C LYS A 50 11.11 22.21 -35.43
N MET A 51 12.34 22.63 -35.69
CA MET A 51 13.25 23.13 -34.66
C MET A 51 12.98 24.62 -34.41
N THR A 52 13.28 25.09 -33.21
CA THR A 52 13.19 26.50 -32.83
C THR A 52 14.49 27.22 -33.18
N GLU A 53 14.42 28.21 -34.06
CA GLU A 53 15.55 29.10 -34.37
C GLU A 53 15.93 29.93 -33.12
N VAL A 54 17.22 29.93 -32.78
CA VAL A 54 17.79 30.75 -31.69
C VAL A 54 18.50 31.97 -32.27
N ASP A 55 19.24 31.76 -33.35
CA ASP A 55 19.90 32.77 -34.17
C ASP A 55 20.12 32.23 -35.59
N GLU A 56 20.68 33.05 -36.49
CA GLU A 56 20.89 32.73 -37.91
C GLU A 56 21.70 31.43 -38.15
N SER A 57 22.41 30.91 -37.14
CA SER A 57 23.26 29.72 -37.24
C SER A 57 22.88 28.58 -36.27
N THR A 58 21.87 28.76 -35.42
CA THR A 58 21.60 27.86 -34.28
C THR A 58 20.12 27.55 -34.15
N TYR A 59 19.80 26.25 -34.04
CA TYR A 59 18.45 25.72 -33.89
C TYR A 59 18.38 24.76 -32.72
N THR A 60 17.21 24.66 -32.09
CA THR A 60 17.02 23.79 -30.91
C THR A 60 15.74 22.95 -30.99
N TYR A 61 15.77 21.79 -30.34
CA TYR A 61 14.60 20.92 -30.16
C TYR A 61 14.61 20.31 -28.77
N THR A 62 13.47 20.33 -28.09
CA THR A 62 13.34 19.78 -26.73
C THR A 62 12.48 18.52 -26.75
N PHE A 63 12.90 17.50 -26.02
CA PHE A 63 12.16 16.24 -25.86
C PHE A 63 12.26 15.72 -24.42
N VAL A 64 11.31 14.86 -24.03
CA VAL A 64 11.35 14.12 -22.76
C VAL A 64 11.78 12.69 -23.07
N ALA A 65 12.83 12.21 -22.42
CA ALA A 65 13.33 10.85 -22.64
C ALA A 65 12.34 9.82 -22.08
N THR A 66 11.90 8.88 -22.92
CA THR A 66 11.09 7.72 -22.53
C THR A 66 11.92 6.46 -22.34
N GLU A 67 13.14 6.44 -22.89
CA GLU A 67 14.11 5.36 -22.84
C GLU A 67 15.51 5.93 -22.50
N GLU A 68 16.46 5.07 -22.13
CA GLU A 68 17.84 5.47 -21.80
C GLU A 68 18.70 5.77 -23.05
N THR A 69 18.20 5.43 -24.22
CA THR A 69 18.80 5.69 -25.52
C THR A 69 17.77 6.32 -26.45
N ALA A 70 18.24 7.06 -27.45
CA ALA A 70 17.39 7.61 -28.50
C ALA A 70 18.19 7.82 -29.78
N GLN A 71 17.52 8.18 -30.87
CA GLN A 71 18.17 8.51 -32.12
C GLN A 71 17.45 9.63 -32.86
N PHE A 72 18.19 10.37 -33.69
CA PHE A 72 17.60 11.41 -34.52
C PHE A 72 18.39 11.72 -35.81
N SER A 73 17.76 12.48 -36.69
CA SER A 73 18.36 13.10 -37.87
C SER A 73 17.69 14.45 -38.11
N VAL A 74 18.36 15.32 -38.86
CA VAL A 74 17.80 16.58 -39.34
C VAL A 74 17.57 16.44 -40.85
N GLN A 75 16.32 16.43 -41.29
CA GLN A 75 15.95 16.47 -42.69
C GLN A 75 16.21 17.86 -43.25
N GLU A 76 16.78 17.96 -44.46
CA GLU A 76 16.99 19.25 -45.13
C GLU A 76 15.67 19.94 -45.49
N VAL A 77 14.68 19.15 -45.90
CA VAL A 77 13.32 19.61 -46.16
C VAL A 77 12.38 18.84 -45.23
N PHE A 78 11.54 19.57 -44.52
CA PHE A 78 10.59 19.03 -43.55
C PHE A 78 9.75 17.89 -44.14
N ASP A 79 9.77 16.75 -43.44
CA ASP A 79 9.05 15.53 -43.82
C ASP A 79 9.47 14.96 -45.19
N LYS A 80 10.74 15.16 -45.57
CA LYS A 80 11.36 14.55 -46.75
C LYS A 80 12.63 13.80 -46.38
N TRP A 81 12.74 12.57 -46.88
CA TRP A 81 13.87 11.68 -46.62
C TRP A 81 14.99 11.75 -47.67
N ALA A 82 14.84 12.56 -48.71
CA ALA A 82 15.79 12.61 -49.82
C ALA A 82 17.20 13.04 -49.38
N THR A 83 17.29 13.96 -48.42
CA THR A 83 18.54 14.49 -47.89
C THR A 83 18.41 14.80 -46.40
N ARG A 84 19.44 14.45 -45.62
CA ARG A 84 19.44 14.64 -44.16
C ARG A 84 20.84 14.72 -43.57
N TRP A 85 20.98 15.39 -42.43
CA TRP A 85 22.12 15.30 -41.54
C TRP A 85 21.87 14.19 -40.50
N CYS A 86 22.83 13.29 -40.39
CA CYS A 86 22.66 12.02 -39.69
C CYS A 86 23.98 11.58 -39.02
N GLY A 87 24.02 10.35 -38.51
CA GLY A 87 25.16 9.82 -37.77
C GLY A 87 26.28 9.26 -38.64
N ASN A 88 25.96 8.65 -39.79
CA ASN A 88 26.94 8.14 -40.77
C ASN A 88 26.27 7.91 -42.14
N ASN A 89 27.06 7.94 -43.21
CA ASN A 89 26.61 7.67 -44.59
C ASN A 89 26.49 6.17 -44.94
N SER A 90 27.01 5.27 -44.12
CA SER A 90 27.01 3.83 -44.42
C SER A 90 25.70 3.16 -44.02
N ALA A 91 24.96 2.61 -44.98
CA ALA A 91 23.69 1.92 -44.73
C ALA A 91 23.87 0.67 -43.86
N GLY A 92 22.97 0.48 -42.90
CA GLY A 92 22.88 -0.77 -42.14
C GLY A 92 24.10 -1.13 -41.30
N VAL A 93 24.95 -0.17 -40.88
CA VAL A 93 26.05 -0.40 -39.93
C VAL A 93 25.51 -0.26 -38.51
N PRO A 94 25.13 -1.35 -37.82
CA PRO A 94 24.58 -1.29 -36.49
C PRO A 94 25.73 -1.58 -35.52
N GLU A 95 26.81 -0.78 -35.55
CA GLU A 95 27.89 -0.94 -34.55
C GLU A 95 28.82 0.28 -34.46
N ALA A 96 28.68 0.93 -33.32
CA ALA A 96 29.56 1.78 -32.54
C ALA A 96 30.70 2.66 -33.11
N ALA A 97 31.42 2.29 -34.17
CA ALA A 97 32.73 2.88 -34.46
C ALA A 97 32.68 4.11 -35.40
N GLU A 98 31.64 4.23 -36.24
CA GLU A 98 31.59 5.28 -37.28
C GLU A 98 30.35 6.18 -37.23
N THR A 99 29.38 5.91 -36.35
CA THR A 99 28.19 6.77 -36.21
C THR A 99 28.42 7.86 -35.17
N THR A 100 27.95 9.08 -35.42
CA THR A 100 27.94 10.14 -34.41
C THR A 100 27.15 9.66 -33.19
N LYS A 101 27.85 9.55 -32.05
CA LYS A 101 27.30 9.23 -30.74
C LYS A 101 27.42 10.42 -29.81
N ILE A 102 26.35 10.68 -29.07
CA ILE A 102 26.25 11.86 -28.23
C ILE A 102 25.71 11.45 -26.87
N GLU A 103 26.38 11.93 -25.82
CA GLU A 103 25.89 11.84 -24.45
C GLU A 103 25.50 13.25 -23.97
N PRO A 104 24.47 13.39 -23.12
CA PRO A 104 24.14 14.68 -22.53
C PRO A 104 25.35 15.35 -21.86
N GLY A 105 25.61 16.60 -22.21
CA GLY A 105 26.72 17.39 -21.67
C GLY A 105 28.03 17.32 -22.45
N CYS A 106 28.10 16.58 -23.57
CA CYS A 106 29.28 16.60 -24.42
C CYS A 106 29.39 17.89 -25.26
N ASP A 107 30.59 18.18 -25.75
CA ASP A 107 30.83 19.23 -26.74
C ASP A 107 30.14 18.93 -28.08
N LEU A 108 30.00 19.95 -28.94
CA LEU A 108 29.41 19.83 -30.28
C LEU A 108 30.08 18.70 -31.09
N GLN A 109 29.27 17.75 -31.56
CA GLN A 109 29.68 16.65 -32.42
C GLN A 109 29.21 16.89 -33.85
N LYS A 110 30.07 16.63 -34.83
CA LYS A 110 29.73 16.79 -36.25
C LYS A 110 28.65 15.79 -36.68
N MET A 111 27.74 16.27 -37.53
CA MET A 111 26.76 15.46 -38.24
C MET A 111 27.22 15.22 -39.67
N VAL A 112 26.75 14.14 -40.28
CA VAL A 112 27.08 13.77 -41.66
C VAL A 112 25.90 14.12 -42.57
N TYR A 113 26.13 14.99 -43.55
CA TYR A 113 25.15 15.24 -44.62
C TYR A 113 25.11 14.05 -45.59
N SER A 114 23.92 13.52 -45.86
CA SER A 114 23.71 12.31 -46.63
C SER A 114 22.61 12.47 -47.68
N THR A 115 22.85 11.88 -48.84
CA THR A 115 21.87 11.65 -49.93
C THR A 115 21.60 10.16 -50.13
N GLU A 116 22.16 9.30 -49.26
CA GLU A 116 21.97 7.86 -49.34
C GLU A 116 20.54 7.48 -48.93
N ALA A 117 20.05 6.34 -49.44
CA ALA A 117 18.67 5.92 -49.21
C ALA A 117 18.38 5.54 -47.74
N ASP A 118 19.41 5.08 -46.99
CA ASP A 118 19.25 4.64 -45.61
C ASP A 118 20.51 4.82 -44.74
N PRO A 119 21.04 6.04 -44.56
CA PRO A 119 22.17 6.30 -43.68
C PRO A 119 21.80 6.13 -42.20
N THR A 120 22.76 5.89 -41.30
CA THR A 120 22.45 5.71 -39.87
C THR A 120 22.12 7.04 -39.18
N HIS A 121 21.28 7.00 -38.15
CA HIS A 121 20.91 8.16 -37.34
C HIS A 121 21.99 8.55 -36.32
N VAL A 122 21.97 9.79 -35.85
CA VAL A 122 22.73 10.20 -34.66
C VAL A 122 22.20 9.40 -33.48
N GLN A 123 23.10 8.75 -32.74
CA GLN A 123 22.76 7.90 -31.60
C GLN A 123 22.97 8.67 -30.30
N ILE A 124 22.01 8.57 -29.39
CA ILE A 124 22.01 9.20 -28.08
C ILE A 124 22.05 8.11 -27.01
N SER A 125 22.97 8.23 -26.07
CA SER A 125 23.07 7.34 -24.90
C SER A 125 23.15 8.15 -23.61
N GLY A 126 22.90 7.50 -22.46
CA GLY A 126 23.00 8.14 -21.16
C GLY A 126 21.82 9.07 -20.84
N LEU A 127 20.65 8.81 -21.43
CA LEU A 127 19.43 9.53 -21.06
C LEU A 127 18.85 8.94 -19.77
N SER A 128 18.28 9.82 -18.94
CA SER A 128 17.51 9.46 -17.76
C SER A 128 16.02 9.54 -18.13
N ILE A 129 15.29 8.44 -17.93
CA ILE A 129 13.84 8.38 -18.20
C ILE A 129 13.11 9.48 -17.43
N ASN A 130 12.15 10.15 -18.10
CA ASN A 130 11.38 11.30 -17.65
C ASN A 130 12.15 12.62 -17.51
N SER A 131 13.44 12.66 -17.84
CA SER A 131 14.19 13.92 -17.93
C SER A 131 13.91 14.64 -19.25
N GLU A 132 13.92 15.96 -19.21
CA GLU A 132 13.81 16.81 -20.39
C GLU A 132 15.21 17.18 -20.89
N TYR A 133 15.42 17.05 -22.19
CA TYR A 133 16.66 17.34 -22.88
C TYR A 133 16.44 18.32 -24.02
N ARG A 134 17.46 19.13 -24.32
CA ARG A 134 17.52 20.02 -25.49
C ARG A 134 18.65 19.59 -26.42
N ILE A 135 18.28 19.30 -27.66
CA ILE A 135 19.20 19.17 -28.79
C ILE A 135 19.49 20.58 -29.31
N THR A 136 20.76 20.92 -29.47
CA THR A 136 21.21 22.13 -30.17
C THR A 136 21.88 21.69 -31.46
N VAL A 137 21.46 22.24 -32.59
CA VAL A 137 22.04 22.04 -33.92
C VAL A 137 22.62 23.36 -34.39
N LYS A 138 23.88 23.34 -34.83
CA LYS A 138 24.62 24.52 -35.27
C LYS A 138 25.08 24.34 -36.71
N ILE A 139 24.94 25.40 -37.50
CA ILE A 139 25.54 25.52 -38.84
C ILE A 139 27.02 25.87 -38.66
N ASP A 140 27.91 24.94 -39.00
CA ASP A 140 29.35 25.17 -38.95
C ASP A 140 29.85 25.82 -40.24
N ASP A 141 29.36 25.36 -41.39
CA ASP A 141 29.67 25.92 -42.71
C ASP A 141 28.52 25.62 -43.69
N PRO A 142 27.75 26.62 -44.11
CA PRO A 142 26.61 26.44 -45.02
C PRO A 142 27.03 26.05 -46.44
N SER A 143 28.21 26.47 -46.90
CA SER A 143 28.70 26.19 -48.26
C SER A 143 29.01 24.71 -48.47
N THR A 144 29.42 24.03 -47.40
CA THR A 144 29.70 22.59 -47.37
C THR A 144 28.60 21.77 -46.71
N LYS A 145 27.49 22.41 -46.31
CA LYS A 145 26.39 21.80 -45.53
C LYS A 145 26.89 21.08 -44.28
N THR A 146 27.86 21.66 -43.58
CA THR A 146 28.40 21.07 -42.34
C THR A 146 27.57 21.54 -41.14
N LEU A 147 27.03 20.59 -40.39
CA LEU A 147 26.34 20.84 -39.12
C LEU A 147 27.05 20.12 -37.97
N SER A 148 26.90 20.67 -36.76
CA SER A 148 27.22 20.01 -35.51
C SER A 148 26.04 20.03 -34.55
N CYS A 149 26.02 19.12 -33.58
CA CYS A 149 24.97 19.07 -32.57
C CYS A 149 25.49 18.67 -31.19
N LYS A 150 24.77 19.09 -30.15
CA LYS A 150 24.99 18.68 -28.75
C LYS A 150 23.66 18.48 -28.04
N ILE A 151 23.68 17.77 -26.93
CA ILE A 151 22.51 17.48 -26.11
C ILE A 151 22.76 17.96 -24.68
N GLU A 152 21.80 18.68 -24.12
CA GLU A 152 21.89 19.24 -22.77
C GLU A 152 20.67 18.81 -21.96
N LEU A 153 20.89 18.36 -20.73
CA LEU A 153 19.82 18.16 -19.76
C LEU A 153 19.24 19.52 -19.36
N THR A 154 17.96 19.75 -19.62
CA THR A 154 17.28 21.00 -19.24
C THR A 154 16.49 20.86 -17.95
N LYS A 155 16.03 19.64 -17.64
CA LYS A 155 15.28 19.35 -16.41
C LYS A 155 15.46 17.89 -16.01
N GLU A 156 15.92 17.65 -14.78
CA GLU A 156 15.94 16.31 -14.20
C GLU A 156 14.52 15.75 -14.06
N GLY A 157 14.34 14.52 -14.55
CA GLY A 157 13.14 13.73 -14.36
C GLY A 157 13.01 13.30 -12.90
N GLY A 158 11.77 13.26 -12.40
CA GLY A 158 11.49 12.63 -11.12
C GLY A 158 11.78 11.13 -11.20
N LYS A 159 12.35 10.56 -10.12
CA LYS A 159 12.53 9.11 -9.97
C LYS A 159 11.19 8.41 -10.30
N PRO A 160 11.16 7.34 -11.10
CA PRO A 160 9.95 6.55 -11.28
C PRO A 160 9.39 6.18 -9.90
N ALA A 161 8.08 6.32 -9.71
CA ALA A 161 7.46 5.91 -8.46
C ALA A 161 7.77 4.42 -8.24
N GLU A 162 8.36 4.07 -7.09
CA GLU A 162 8.49 2.67 -6.68
C GLU A 162 7.10 2.03 -6.77
N SER A 163 6.97 0.98 -7.59
CA SER A 163 5.74 0.22 -7.65
C SER A 163 5.44 -0.31 -6.26
N ALA A 164 4.23 -0.07 -5.76
CA ALA A 164 3.81 -0.61 -4.48
C ALA A 164 4.07 -2.13 -4.44
N PRO A 165 4.54 -2.69 -3.29
CA PRO A 165 4.83 -4.11 -3.20
C PRO A 165 3.58 -4.93 -3.52
N THR A 166 3.73 -5.99 -4.32
CA THR A 166 2.62 -6.87 -4.69
C THR A 166 2.46 -7.95 -3.62
N PRO A 167 1.36 -7.95 -2.84
CA PRO A 167 1.19 -8.92 -1.76
C PRO A 167 0.95 -10.34 -2.31
N TYR A 168 1.41 -11.35 -1.58
CA TYR A 168 1.25 -12.76 -1.94
C TYR A 168 0.17 -13.43 -1.07
N TYR A 169 -1.01 -13.70 -1.64
CA TYR A 169 -2.18 -14.17 -0.90
C TYR A 169 -2.31 -15.70 -0.87
N PHE A 170 -2.85 -16.20 0.25
CA PHE A 170 -3.18 -17.60 0.54
C PHE A 170 -4.68 -17.83 0.70
N ASP A 171 -5.53 -16.85 0.35
CA ASP A 171 -6.97 -17.04 0.30
C ASP A 171 -7.33 -18.30 -0.50
N GLY A 172 -8.05 -19.23 0.13
CA GLY A 172 -8.43 -20.50 -0.49
C GLY A 172 -7.55 -21.70 -0.12
N LEU A 173 -6.43 -21.51 0.58
CA LEU A 173 -5.65 -22.60 1.18
C LEU A 173 -6.27 -23.06 2.51
N TYR A 174 -5.77 -24.16 3.05
CA TYR A 174 -6.25 -24.78 4.27
C TYR A 174 -5.11 -25.04 5.25
N LEU A 175 -5.37 -24.79 6.53
CA LEU A 175 -4.52 -25.25 7.63
C LEU A 175 -4.94 -26.68 8.01
N VAL A 176 -4.06 -27.64 7.87
CA VAL A 176 -4.34 -29.06 8.16
C VAL A 176 -3.38 -29.59 9.20
N GLY A 177 -3.74 -30.66 9.92
CA GLY A 177 -2.82 -31.27 10.88
C GLY A 177 -3.44 -32.28 11.85
N SER A 178 -2.56 -32.97 12.57
CA SER A 178 -2.91 -34.03 13.52
C SER A 178 -2.94 -33.57 14.98
N CYS A 179 -2.31 -32.44 15.31
CA CYS A 179 -2.14 -31.96 16.68
C CYS A 179 -3.19 -30.94 17.16
N PHE A 180 -4.20 -30.63 16.34
CA PHE A 180 -5.24 -29.68 16.71
C PHE A 180 -6.65 -30.05 16.23
N LYS A 181 -7.65 -29.38 16.81
CA LYS A 181 -9.05 -29.37 16.38
C LYS A 181 -9.55 -27.94 16.19
N ILE A 182 -10.61 -27.79 15.40
CA ILE A 182 -11.42 -26.56 15.28
C ILE A 182 -12.88 -26.98 15.49
N GLY A 183 -13.57 -26.35 16.44
CA GLY A 183 -14.88 -26.81 16.89
C GLY A 183 -14.85 -28.26 17.36
N ASP A 184 -15.81 -29.06 16.89
CA ASP A 184 -15.98 -30.46 17.30
C ASP A 184 -15.22 -31.46 16.41
N MET A 185 -14.48 -31.00 15.39
CA MET A 185 -13.79 -31.89 14.45
C MET A 185 -12.49 -32.41 15.05
N THR A 186 -12.40 -33.73 15.25
CA THR A 186 -11.21 -34.36 15.84
C THR A 186 -10.15 -34.56 14.77
N ASN A 187 -9.03 -33.82 14.85
CA ASN A 187 -7.97 -33.70 13.82
C ASN A 187 -8.47 -33.19 12.44
N LEU A 188 -7.64 -32.41 11.74
CA LEU A 188 -8.08 -31.62 10.57
C LEU A 188 -7.29 -31.96 9.31
N TRP A 189 -7.42 -33.20 8.85
CA TRP A 189 -6.91 -33.61 7.54
C TRP A 189 -7.90 -33.43 6.39
N SER A 190 -9.18 -33.20 6.72
CA SER A 190 -10.21 -32.90 5.73
C SER A 190 -10.25 -31.41 5.42
N PHE A 191 -10.62 -31.07 4.19
CA PHE A 191 -10.79 -29.69 3.75
C PHE A 191 -12.22 -29.22 4.00
N GLY A 192 -12.38 -28.12 4.70
CA GLY A 192 -13.69 -27.54 4.94
C GLY A 192 -13.64 -26.07 5.35
N PRO A 193 -14.80 -25.43 5.51
CA PRO A 193 -14.87 -24.00 5.83
C PRO A 193 -14.13 -23.61 7.13
N ALA A 194 -14.10 -24.52 8.10
CA ALA A 194 -13.50 -24.26 9.41
C ALA A 194 -11.98 -24.05 9.33
N ASN A 195 -11.28 -24.82 8.50
CA ASN A 195 -9.83 -24.75 8.35
C ASN A 195 -9.36 -24.02 7.08
N LEU A 196 -10.29 -23.42 6.34
CA LEU A 196 -10.00 -22.50 5.24
C LEU A 196 -9.28 -21.25 5.75
N ILE A 197 -8.20 -20.86 5.07
CA ILE A 197 -7.44 -19.63 5.27
C ILE A 197 -8.07 -18.53 4.40
N TYR A 198 -8.55 -17.47 5.06
CA TYR A 198 -9.18 -16.31 4.43
C TYR A 198 -9.15 -15.10 5.37
N GLY A 199 -9.49 -13.92 4.87
CA GLY A 199 -9.68 -12.71 5.70
C GLY A 199 -8.36 -12.05 6.11
N ALA A 200 -7.41 -12.00 5.18
CA ALA A 200 -6.07 -11.50 5.43
C ALA A 200 -6.04 -10.03 5.88
N SER A 201 -5.11 -9.70 6.78
CA SER A 201 -4.65 -8.33 7.02
C SER A 201 -3.43 -8.04 6.16
N VAL A 202 -3.34 -6.83 5.59
CA VAL A 202 -2.25 -6.44 4.68
C VAL A 202 -1.62 -5.14 5.16
N ASP A 203 -0.31 -5.18 5.43
CA ASP A 203 0.47 -3.97 5.59
C ASP A 203 0.76 -3.37 4.21
N LYS A 204 0.05 -2.30 3.87
CA LYS A 204 0.16 -1.63 2.56
C LYS A 204 1.54 -1.03 2.29
N LYS A 205 2.36 -0.82 3.32
CA LYS A 205 3.71 -0.27 3.18
C LYS A 205 4.71 -1.34 2.78
N THR A 206 4.61 -2.53 3.40
CA THR A 206 5.56 -3.63 3.21
C THR A 206 5.06 -4.71 2.25
N GLY A 207 3.74 -4.76 1.99
CA GLY A 207 3.10 -5.83 1.24
C GLY A 207 2.98 -7.15 2.01
N ILE A 208 3.32 -7.16 3.30
CA ILE A 208 3.19 -8.34 4.16
C ILE A 208 1.71 -8.65 4.38
N VAL A 209 1.35 -9.91 4.16
CA VAL A 209 0.00 -10.43 4.40
C VAL A 209 0.03 -11.33 5.64
N THR A 210 -0.99 -11.23 6.50
CA THR A 210 -1.12 -12.06 7.70
C THR A 210 -2.53 -12.64 7.80
N TYR A 211 -2.61 -13.95 8.01
CA TYR A 211 -3.84 -14.68 8.35
C TYR A 211 -3.75 -15.17 9.78
N THR A 212 -4.90 -15.31 10.44
CA THR A 212 -4.99 -15.90 11.78
C THR A 212 -5.97 -17.06 11.80
N LYS A 213 -5.64 -18.11 12.55
CA LYS A 213 -6.56 -19.21 12.86
C LYS A 213 -6.46 -19.64 14.30
N ASP A 214 -7.61 -19.69 14.96
CA ASP A 214 -7.72 -20.18 16.32
C ASP A 214 -8.00 -21.68 16.30
N ILE A 215 -7.21 -22.42 17.07
CA ILE A 215 -7.22 -23.87 17.16
C ILE A 215 -7.24 -24.30 18.63
N VAL A 216 -7.61 -25.55 18.89
CA VAL A 216 -7.42 -26.18 20.21
C VAL A 216 -6.47 -27.35 20.04
N ALA A 217 -5.39 -27.38 20.82
CA ALA A 217 -4.42 -28.47 20.76
C ALA A 217 -5.04 -29.78 21.26
N VAL A 218 -4.80 -30.88 20.54
CA VAL A 218 -5.21 -32.24 20.95
C VAL A 218 -4.02 -33.16 21.23
N ALA A 219 -2.80 -32.70 20.95
CA ALA A 219 -1.55 -33.36 21.28
C ALA A 219 -0.50 -32.32 21.66
N THR A 220 0.55 -32.72 22.36
CA THR A 220 1.67 -31.83 22.75
C THR A 220 2.61 -31.52 21.59
N GLU A 221 2.56 -32.36 20.55
CA GLU A 221 3.35 -32.27 19.33
C GLU A 221 2.58 -32.92 18.17
N GLY A 222 3.02 -32.66 16.94
CA GLY A 222 2.51 -33.33 15.75
C GLY A 222 2.85 -32.57 14.48
N GLU A 223 2.05 -32.78 13.45
CA GLU A 223 2.26 -32.13 12.14
C GLU A 223 1.16 -31.14 11.84
N MET A 224 1.54 -30.05 11.20
CA MET A 224 0.64 -29.11 10.55
C MET A 224 1.12 -28.84 9.11
N GLY A 225 0.19 -28.47 8.24
CA GLY A 225 0.47 -28.14 6.84
C GLY A 225 -0.41 -27.00 6.35
N ILE A 226 0.08 -26.30 5.34
CA ILE A 226 -0.68 -25.29 4.59
C ILE A 226 -0.72 -25.78 3.15
N ASN A 227 -1.92 -25.97 2.60
CA ASN A 227 -2.07 -26.54 1.27
C ASN A 227 -3.40 -26.17 0.61
N ASP A 228 -3.48 -26.35 -0.71
CA ASP A 228 -4.76 -26.36 -1.41
C ASP A 228 -5.49 -27.70 -1.21
N SER A 229 -6.77 -27.73 -1.56
CA SER A 229 -7.60 -28.94 -1.46
C SER A 229 -7.19 -30.10 -2.38
N SER A 230 -6.31 -29.85 -3.35
CA SER A 230 -5.80 -30.85 -4.29
C SER A 230 -4.47 -31.48 -3.85
N TRP A 231 -3.93 -30.99 -2.73
CA TRP A 231 -2.60 -31.28 -2.21
C TRP A 231 -1.43 -30.82 -3.09
N LYS A 232 -1.65 -29.97 -4.10
CA LYS A 232 -0.63 -29.62 -5.10
C LYS A 232 0.07 -28.28 -4.86
N ASN A 233 -0.40 -27.49 -3.89
CA ASN A 233 0.18 -26.21 -3.52
C ASN A 233 0.63 -26.24 -2.05
N LYS A 234 1.47 -27.23 -1.74
CA LYS A 234 1.88 -27.52 -0.37
C LYS A 234 3.09 -26.65 -0.03
N GLN A 235 3.05 -26.03 1.15
CA GLN A 235 4.16 -25.19 1.60
C GLN A 235 5.36 -26.04 2.05
N LYS A 236 6.55 -25.44 2.05
CA LYS A 236 7.82 -26.13 2.32
C LYS A 236 8.09 -26.34 3.82
N GLY A 237 7.30 -27.20 4.45
CA GLY A 237 7.45 -27.52 5.88
C GLY A 237 8.47 -28.61 6.20
N SER A 238 9.00 -29.33 5.20
CA SER A 238 9.89 -30.48 5.44
C SER A 238 11.11 -30.13 6.28
N GLY A 239 11.30 -30.81 7.42
CA GLY A 239 12.41 -30.57 8.34
C GLY A 239 12.27 -29.32 9.22
N VAL A 240 11.21 -28.54 9.06
CA VAL A 240 10.93 -27.36 9.88
C VAL A 240 10.17 -27.79 11.14
N THR A 241 10.59 -27.29 12.31
CA THR A 241 9.88 -27.48 13.58
C THR A 241 9.55 -26.11 14.17
N ILE A 242 8.28 -25.91 14.52
CA ILE A 242 7.78 -24.68 15.13
C ILE A 242 7.36 -25.00 16.56
N ALA A 243 8.10 -24.47 17.52
CA ALA A 243 7.70 -24.57 18.93
C ALA A 243 6.56 -23.57 19.21
N ALA A 244 5.58 -23.97 20.01
CA ALA A 244 4.61 -23.05 20.58
C ALA A 244 5.33 -21.92 21.34
N GLU A 245 4.79 -20.71 21.28
CA GLU A 245 5.39 -19.47 21.81
C GLU A 245 6.69 -19.01 21.13
N ALA A 246 7.18 -19.71 20.11
CA ALA A 246 8.26 -19.19 19.29
C ALA A 246 7.80 -17.96 18.48
N GLY A 247 8.75 -17.14 18.03
CA GLY A 247 8.49 -16.11 17.02
C GLY A 247 8.10 -16.71 15.66
N TYR A 248 8.01 -15.87 14.63
CA TYR A 248 7.80 -16.37 13.27
C TYR A 248 8.95 -17.28 12.82
N VAL A 249 8.61 -18.49 12.39
CA VAL A 249 9.55 -19.46 11.81
C VAL A 249 9.22 -19.62 10.32
N GLU A 250 10.23 -19.47 9.47
CA GLU A 250 10.09 -19.61 8.02
C GLU A 250 9.89 -21.09 7.62
N LEU A 251 8.97 -21.33 6.69
CA LEU A 251 8.77 -22.62 6.03
C LEU A 251 9.74 -22.73 4.84
N ASN A 252 11.01 -23.00 5.13
CA ASN A 252 12.11 -23.11 4.16
C ASN A 252 12.64 -24.54 4.00
N GLY A 253 11.77 -25.52 4.19
CA GLY A 253 12.09 -26.94 4.05
C GLY A 253 12.65 -27.30 2.68
N ALA A 254 13.41 -28.38 2.62
CA ALA A 254 14.04 -28.86 1.39
C ALA A 254 13.01 -29.21 0.30
N GLU A 255 11.84 -29.71 0.72
CA GLU A 255 10.75 -30.15 -0.14
C GLU A 255 9.40 -29.64 0.40
N GLU A 256 8.37 -29.71 -0.44
CA GLU A 256 6.98 -29.43 -0.07
C GLU A 256 6.45 -30.52 0.88
N ASP A 257 6.28 -30.19 2.16
CA ASP A 257 5.77 -31.14 3.15
C ASP A 257 5.16 -30.45 4.39
N ASN A 258 4.57 -31.22 5.30
CA ASN A 258 4.09 -30.72 6.58
C ASN A 258 5.28 -30.27 7.45
N PHE A 259 5.07 -29.25 8.28
CA PHE A 259 6.01 -28.86 9.33
C PHE A 259 5.62 -29.52 10.65
N LYS A 260 6.60 -29.72 11.53
CA LYS A 260 6.38 -30.24 12.88
C LYS A 260 6.04 -29.11 13.84
N VAL A 261 5.20 -29.40 14.82
CA VAL A 261 4.87 -28.51 15.93
C VAL A 261 5.19 -29.21 17.23
N SER A 262 5.74 -28.46 18.20
CA SER A 262 6.07 -28.96 19.54
C SER A 262 5.69 -27.96 20.63
N GLY A 263 5.63 -28.41 21.88
CA GLY A 263 5.40 -27.53 23.04
C GLY A 263 3.95 -27.10 23.25
N LEU A 264 2.98 -27.75 22.60
CA LEU A 264 1.56 -27.48 22.82
C LEU A 264 1.09 -28.07 24.15
N LYS A 265 0.06 -27.47 24.74
CA LYS A 265 -0.67 -27.99 25.90
C LYS A 265 -2.02 -28.55 25.44
N VAL A 266 -2.24 -29.86 25.66
CA VAL A 266 -3.49 -30.52 25.26
C VAL A 266 -4.69 -29.83 25.92
N GLY A 267 -5.67 -29.44 25.10
CA GLY A 267 -6.87 -28.72 25.53
C GLY A 267 -6.71 -27.20 25.56
N SER A 268 -5.49 -26.65 25.51
CA SER A 268 -5.29 -25.20 25.41
C SER A 268 -5.65 -24.68 24.02
N PRO A 269 -6.26 -23.49 23.92
CA PRO A 269 -6.43 -22.82 22.65
C PRO A 269 -5.15 -22.09 22.21
N TYR A 270 -4.92 -22.02 20.90
CA TYR A 270 -3.80 -21.32 20.28
C TYR A 270 -4.28 -20.51 19.08
N ARG A 271 -3.60 -19.41 18.80
CA ARG A 271 -3.70 -18.68 17.53
C ARG A 271 -2.48 -18.99 16.68
N VAL A 272 -2.74 -19.52 15.49
CA VAL A 272 -1.76 -19.70 14.42
C VAL A 272 -1.78 -18.45 13.55
N TYR A 273 -0.63 -17.79 13.42
CA TYR A 273 -0.40 -16.71 12.48
C TYR A 273 0.34 -17.26 11.27
N ILE A 274 -0.15 -16.96 10.08
CA ILE A 274 0.47 -17.35 8.81
C ILE A 274 0.81 -16.04 8.08
N GLN A 275 2.09 -15.81 7.84
CA GLN A 275 2.58 -14.60 7.21
C GLN A 275 3.21 -14.92 5.85
N THR A 276 2.95 -14.06 4.86
CA THR A 276 3.63 -14.10 3.56
C THR A 276 4.22 -12.74 3.20
N THR A 277 5.30 -12.74 2.40
CA THR A 277 5.92 -11.53 1.86
C THR A 277 5.76 -11.43 0.33
N PRO A 278 5.98 -10.26 -0.29
CA PRO A 278 6.00 -10.11 -1.75
C PRO A 278 7.00 -11.06 -2.47
N GLU A 279 8.08 -11.43 -1.79
CA GLU A 279 9.12 -12.38 -2.26
C GLU A 279 8.69 -13.85 -2.09
N LYS A 280 7.45 -14.09 -1.64
CA LYS A 280 6.86 -15.42 -1.42
C LYS A 280 7.51 -16.22 -0.29
N VAL A 281 8.11 -15.54 0.67
CA VAL A 281 8.52 -16.16 1.94
C VAL A 281 7.26 -16.44 2.76
N VAL A 282 7.20 -17.61 3.39
CA VAL A 282 6.08 -18.05 4.22
C VAL A 282 6.59 -18.32 5.62
N SER A 283 5.97 -17.72 6.63
CA SER A 283 6.36 -17.93 8.03
C SER A 283 5.15 -18.17 8.91
N VAL A 284 5.33 -19.00 9.94
CA VAL A 284 4.26 -19.37 10.88
C VAL A 284 4.70 -19.07 12.31
N LYS A 285 3.75 -18.58 13.11
CA LYS A 285 3.89 -18.35 14.55
C LYS A 285 2.69 -18.97 15.27
N ILE A 286 2.89 -19.60 16.42
CA ILE A 286 1.83 -20.24 17.20
C ILE A 286 1.90 -19.71 18.63
N GLU A 287 0.83 -19.03 19.08
CA GLU A 287 0.76 -18.43 20.42
C GLU A 287 -0.46 -18.97 21.18
N GLU A 288 -0.30 -19.34 22.44
CA GLU A 288 -1.36 -19.73 23.35
C GLU A 288 -2.27 -18.52 23.55
N ILE A 289 -3.56 -18.79 23.53
CA ILE A 289 -4.59 -17.80 23.78
C ILE A 289 -5.53 -18.33 24.85
N CYS A 290 -6.23 -17.44 25.53
CA CYS A 290 -7.37 -17.75 26.38
C CYS A 290 -8.61 -17.10 25.78
N SER A 291 -9.74 -17.79 25.83
CA SER A 291 -11.03 -17.24 25.40
C SER A 291 -11.77 -16.74 26.62
N TYR A 292 -12.11 -15.45 26.64
CA TYR A 292 -12.86 -14.84 27.72
C TYR A 292 -14.15 -14.23 27.21
N THR A 293 -15.14 -14.17 28.09
CA THR A 293 -16.43 -13.52 27.84
C THR A 293 -16.60 -12.37 28.83
N LEU A 294 -16.93 -11.18 28.35
CA LEU A 294 -17.37 -10.07 29.20
C LEU A 294 -18.89 -10.03 29.24
N THR A 295 -19.43 -9.91 30.44
CA THR A 295 -20.85 -9.69 30.70
C THR A 295 -21.00 -8.38 31.49
N PHE A 296 -22.16 -7.73 31.40
CA PHE A 296 -22.34 -6.39 31.95
C PHE A 296 -23.60 -6.28 32.80
N GLU A 297 -23.54 -5.49 33.86
CA GLU A 297 -24.70 -5.05 34.64
C GLU A 297 -24.50 -3.63 35.17
N ILE A 298 -25.59 -2.89 35.32
CA ILE A 298 -25.61 -1.63 36.09
C ILE A 298 -26.43 -1.86 37.36
N THR A 299 -25.86 -1.49 38.49
CA THR A 299 -26.40 -1.67 39.84
C THR A 299 -26.71 -0.33 40.51
N GLY A 300 -27.58 -0.33 41.50
CA GLY A 300 -27.93 0.89 42.25
C GLY A 300 -28.86 1.82 41.47
N LEU A 301 -29.62 1.27 40.52
CA LEU A 301 -30.70 1.94 39.81
C LEU A 301 -32.02 1.80 40.58
N GLU A 302 -33.02 2.59 40.22
CA GLU A 302 -34.41 2.36 40.64
C GLU A 302 -35.11 1.39 39.69
N GLU A 303 -36.13 0.68 40.19
CA GLU A 303 -36.97 -0.20 39.36
C GLU A 303 -37.54 0.58 38.16
N GLY A 304 -37.43 -0.01 36.97
CA GLY A 304 -37.92 0.62 35.73
C GLY A 304 -36.91 1.52 35.02
N ASN A 305 -35.78 1.86 35.65
CA ASN A 305 -34.70 2.58 34.96
C ASN A 305 -34.14 1.73 33.82
N ALA A 306 -33.88 2.35 32.68
CA ALA A 306 -33.36 1.68 31.50
C ALA A 306 -31.88 2.02 31.32
N ALA A 307 -31.05 1.02 31.00
CA ALA A 307 -29.59 1.14 31.01
C ALA A 307 -28.98 0.92 29.61
N TRP A 308 -27.90 1.64 29.32
CA TRP A 308 -27.13 1.51 28.10
C TRP A 308 -25.64 1.56 28.40
N ILE A 309 -24.85 0.84 27.60
CA ILE A 309 -23.40 0.87 27.68
C ILE A 309 -22.80 0.98 26.28
N ASN A 310 -21.71 1.73 26.19
CA ASN A 310 -20.92 1.83 24.98
C ASN A 310 -19.44 1.82 25.35
N GLY A 311 -18.59 1.03 24.69
CA GLY A 311 -17.14 1.12 24.84
C GLY A 311 -16.36 0.47 23.72
N GLU A 312 -15.04 0.49 23.89
CA GLU A 312 -14.06 -0.10 22.98
C GLU A 312 -14.23 -1.62 22.78
N PHE A 313 -14.99 -2.29 23.64
CA PHE A 313 -15.26 -3.72 23.58
C PHE A 313 -15.84 -4.20 22.24
N TRP A 314 -16.62 -3.36 21.55
CA TRP A 314 -17.28 -3.69 20.28
C TRP A 314 -16.59 -3.06 19.05
N GLY A 315 -15.38 -2.51 19.22
CA GLY A 315 -14.60 -1.88 18.15
C GLY A 315 -14.88 -0.39 17.95
N SER A 316 -14.19 0.22 16.98
CA SER A 316 -14.25 1.67 16.72
C SER A 316 -15.49 2.13 15.94
N THR A 317 -16.25 1.19 15.36
CA THR A 317 -17.47 1.46 14.60
C THR A 317 -18.67 0.82 15.31
N TRP A 318 -19.46 1.70 15.89
CA TRP A 318 -20.60 1.39 16.74
C TRP A 318 -21.80 0.99 15.86
N PRO A 319 -22.34 -0.24 15.93
CA PRO A 319 -23.48 -0.61 15.07
C PRO A 319 -24.75 0.22 15.36
N ASN A 320 -24.88 0.82 16.56
CA ASN A 320 -26.06 1.60 16.97
C ASN A 320 -25.76 3.03 17.48
N GLY A 321 -24.51 3.50 17.40
CA GLY A 321 -24.11 4.84 17.87
C GLY A 321 -24.10 5.03 19.41
N TRP A 322 -23.78 6.24 19.86
CA TRP A 322 -24.02 6.72 21.25
C TRP A 322 -25.54 6.73 21.51
N PRO A 323 -26.07 6.44 22.73
CA PRO A 323 -27.37 5.77 22.90
C PRO A 323 -28.53 6.27 22.08
N MET A 324 -28.57 7.55 21.67
CA MET A 324 -29.14 7.95 20.37
C MET A 324 -28.34 9.14 19.81
N ALA A 325 -27.89 9.12 18.56
CA ALA A 325 -27.23 10.27 17.93
C ALA A 325 -28.12 11.53 18.05
N GLU A 326 -27.75 12.44 18.95
CA GLU A 326 -28.34 13.77 19.22
C GLU A 326 -29.77 13.82 19.81
N TRP A 327 -30.18 12.90 20.71
CA TRP A 327 -31.34 13.08 21.62
C TRP A 327 -32.59 13.79 21.05
N LYS A 328 -33.09 13.38 19.87
CA LYS A 328 -34.26 14.00 19.21
C LYS A 328 -35.42 13.04 18.95
N SER A 329 -35.28 11.75 19.28
CA SER A 329 -36.30 10.72 19.02
C SER A 329 -36.14 9.55 19.97
N GLU A 330 -37.19 8.76 20.22
CA GLU A 330 -37.14 7.54 21.05
C GLU A 330 -36.34 6.39 20.39
N PRO A 331 -35.85 5.40 21.17
CA PRO A 331 -35.27 4.18 20.63
C PRO A 331 -36.27 3.44 19.74
N ASN A 332 -35.81 2.91 18.59
CA ASN A 332 -36.69 2.08 17.75
C ASN A 332 -37.06 0.76 18.45
N ALA A 333 -38.13 0.09 17.99
CA ALA A 333 -38.64 -1.12 18.63
C ALA A 333 -37.60 -2.26 18.75
N THR A 334 -36.71 -2.39 17.76
CA THR A 334 -35.62 -3.38 17.79
C THR A 334 -34.60 -3.06 18.88
N LEU A 335 -34.27 -1.79 19.08
CA LEU A 335 -33.36 -1.33 20.13
C LEU A 335 -34.01 -1.51 21.51
N LYS A 336 -35.27 -1.06 21.67
CA LYS A 336 -36.05 -1.19 22.92
C LYS A 336 -36.05 -2.62 23.46
N ALA A 337 -36.20 -3.61 22.58
CA ALA A 337 -36.20 -5.03 22.96
C ALA A 337 -34.86 -5.54 23.52
N ASN A 338 -33.76 -4.80 23.36
CA ASN A 338 -32.43 -5.20 23.80
C ASN A 338 -31.84 -4.27 24.89
N ILE A 339 -32.56 -3.22 25.29
CA ILE A 339 -32.16 -2.33 26.39
C ILE A 339 -32.55 -2.99 27.71
N PRO A 340 -31.60 -3.25 28.62
CA PRO A 340 -31.91 -3.78 29.94
C PRO A 340 -32.65 -2.75 30.79
N VAL A 341 -33.65 -3.21 31.54
CA VAL A 341 -34.42 -2.43 32.50
C VAL A 341 -34.17 -2.99 33.90
N ALA A 342 -33.95 -2.10 34.86
CA ALA A 342 -33.69 -2.46 36.24
C ALA A 342 -34.92 -3.08 36.91
N GLY A 343 -34.71 -4.21 37.59
CA GLY A 343 -35.74 -4.85 38.40
C GLY A 343 -35.94 -4.18 39.77
N VAL A 344 -36.78 -4.80 40.61
CA VAL A 344 -37.01 -4.39 42.01
C VAL A 344 -35.73 -4.37 42.87
N ASP A 345 -34.69 -5.06 42.43
CA ASP A 345 -33.37 -5.12 43.06
C ASP A 345 -32.44 -3.98 42.63
N GLY A 346 -32.90 -3.11 41.72
CA GLY A 346 -32.12 -1.99 41.18
C GLY A 346 -30.98 -2.42 40.26
N VAL A 347 -31.10 -3.60 39.64
CA VAL A 347 -30.07 -4.15 38.73
C VAL A 347 -30.62 -4.27 37.32
N ALA A 348 -29.94 -3.63 36.37
CA ALA A 348 -30.16 -3.81 34.94
C ALA A 348 -29.07 -4.72 34.36
N THR A 349 -29.42 -5.98 34.05
CA THR A 349 -28.49 -6.98 33.51
C THR A 349 -28.58 -7.04 31.98
N PHE A 350 -27.45 -6.90 31.30
CA PHE A 350 -27.39 -7.03 29.86
C PHE A 350 -27.50 -8.51 29.46
N ASN A 351 -28.32 -8.80 28.45
CA ASN A 351 -28.48 -10.16 27.95
C ASN A 351 -27.27 -10.61 27.11
N GLU A 352 -27.26 -11.90 26.74
CA GLU A 352 -26.16 -12.55 26.02
C GLU A 352 -25.76 -11.89 24.68
N LYS A 353 -26.64 -11.11 24.05
CA LYS A 353 -26.31 -10.40 22.79
C LYS A 353 -25.28 -9.29 23.01
N TRP A 354 -25.15 -8.83 24.24
CA TRP A 354 -24.18 -7.83 24.66
C TRP A 354 -22.87 -8.46 25.13
N ASN A 355 -22.79 -9.79 25.22
CA ASN A 355 -21.56 -10.45 25.64
C ASN A 355 -20.45 -10.15 24.64
N VAL A 356 -19.27 -9.84 25.16
CA VAL A 356 -18.06 -9.66 24.35
C VAL A 356 -17.25 -10.92 24.48
N VAL A 357 -17.26 -11.75 23.44
CA VAL A 357 -16.42 -12.94 23.36
C VAL A 357 -15.16 -12.56 22.60
N SER A 358 -14.00 -12.74 23.23
CA SER A 358 -12.72 -12.38 22.64
C SER A 358 -11.62 -13.35 23.10
N VAL A 359 -10.42 -13.15 22.59
CA VAL A 359 -9.24 -13.92 22.97
C VAL A 359 -8.06 -12.99 23.26
N ALA A 360 -7.20 -13.39 24.18
CA ALA A 360 -5.99 -12.68 24.56
C ALA A 360 -4.88 -13.67 24.92
N LYS A 361 -3.66 -13.18 25.17
CA LYS A 361 -2.61 -14.04 25.72
C LYS A 361 -2.90 -14.38 27.18
N PRO A 362 -2.62 -15.61 27.64
CA PRO A 362 -2.71 -15.93 29.06
C PRO A 362 -1.85 -15.00 29.90
N GLY A 363 -2.44 -14.41 30.93
CA GLY A 363 -1.74 -13.47 31.81
C GLY A 363 -1.59 -12.04 31.25
N GLU A 364 -2.17 -11.73 30.09
CA GLU A 364 -2.22 -10.36 29.57
C GLU A 364 -3.11 -9.48 30.45
N ASP A 365 -2.71 -8.21 30.63
CA ASP A 365 -3.54 -7.20 31.29
C ASP A 365 -4.28 -6.40 30.21
N LEU A 366 -5.60 -6.35 30.31
CA LEU A 366 -6.46 -5.67 29.35
C LEU A 366 -7.17 -4.49 30.01
N SER A 367 -7.28 -3.39 29.27
CA SER A 367 -7.96 -2.17 29.70
C SER A 367 -8.84 -1.65 28.57
N TRP A 368 -10.07 -1.28 28.89
CA TRP A 368 -11.02 -0.72 27.93
C TRP A 368 -11.68 0.53 28.49
N SER A 369 -11.75 1.56 27.64
CA SER A 369 -12.55 2.74 27.88
C SER A 369 -13.99 2.51 27.43
N PHE A 370 -14.93 2.87 28.28
CA PHE A 370 -16.36 2.76 28.00
C PHE A 370 -17.13 3.81 28.77
N LYS A 371 -18.40 4.01 28.43
CA LYS A 371 -19.26 4.95 29.11
C LYS A 371 -20.69 4.39 29.21
N PRO A 372 -21.16 4.12 30.43
CA PRO A 372 -22.52 3.70 30.70
C PRO A 372 -23.43 4.92 30.87
N VAL A 373 -24.71 4.76 30.56
CA VAL A 373 -25.75 5.72 30.93
C VAL A 373 -27.01 4.97 31.34
N ALA A 374 -27.86 5.61 32.13
CA ALA A 374 -29.19 5.12 32.41
C ALA A 374 -30.19 6.27 32.41
N ALA A 375 -31.39 6.01 31.91
CA ALA A 375 -32.53 6.90 31.96
C ALA A 375 -33.53 6.39 33.01
N ASP A 376 -34.36 7.29 33.53
CA ASP A 376 -35.45 6.97 34.46
C ASP A 376 -36.44 5.93 33.91
N SER A 377 -36.63 5.89 32.58
CA SER A 377 -37.38 4.85 31.87
C SER A 377 -36.87 4.63 30.43
N LEU A 378 -37.38 3.58 29.77
CA LEU A 378 -37.00 3.21 28.40
C LEU A 378 -37.36 4.29 27.36
N GLU A 379 -38.49 4.96 27.57
CA GLU A 379 -39.00 6.03 26.71
C GLU A 379 -38.17 7.31 26.82
N ASN A 380 -37.42 7.47 27.91
CA ASN A 380 -36.83 8.74 28.30
C ASN A 380 -35.37 8.94 27.89
N PHE A 381 -34.81 8.04 27.06
CA PHE A 381 -33.50 8.27 26.44
C PHE A 381 -33.46 9.49 25.48
N THR A 382 -34.59 10.17 25.27
CA THR A 382 -34.76 11.28 24.32
C THR A 382 -34.09 12.59 24.72
N ALA A 383 -33.59 12.76 25.94
CA ALA A 383 -32.91 13.98 26.39
C ALA A 383 -31.95 13.72 27.55
N GLU A 384 -30.88 14.52 27.65
CA GLU A 384 -29.89 14.40 28.73
C GLU A 384 -30.49 14.53 30.13
N ALA A 385 -31.45 15.45 30.28
CA ALA A 385 -32.05 15.78 31.56
C ALA A 385 -32.79 14.60 32.20
N ASN A 386 -33.06 13.55 31.42
CA ASN A 386 -33.74 12.35 31.89
C ASN A 386 -32.77 11.26 32.36
N LEU A 387 -31.46 11.50 32.26
CA LEU A 387 -30.46 10.51 32.66
C LEU A 387 -30.29 10.52 34.19
N VAL A 388 -30.41 9.33 34.77
CA VAL A 388 -30.13 9.05 36.19
C VAL A 388 -28.68 8.59 36.40
N LEU A 389 -28.00 8.16 35.34
CA LEU A 389 -26.55 7.89 35.31
C LEU A 389 -25.95 8.56 34.07
N LYS A 390 -25.00 9.47 34.30
CA LYS A 390 -24.27 10.17 33.24
C LYS A 390 -22.84 10.54 33.69
N PRO A 391 -21.89 9.60 33.58
CA PRO A 391 -20.49 9.89 33.86
C PRO A 391 -19.98 11.04 33.00
N THR A 392 -19.24 11.96 33.62
CA THR A 392 -18.63 13.09 32.91
C THR A 392 -17.59 12.56 31.94
N ASP A 393 -16.65 11.77 32.46
CA ASP A 393 -15.59 11.12 31.71
C ASP A 393 -15.98 9.69 31.33
N ASN A 394 -15.15 9.06 30.48
CA ASN A 394 -15.27 7.63 30.27
C ASN A 394 -14.81 6.89 31.52
N LEU A 395 -15.48 5.78 31.81
CA LEU A 395 -15.04 4.80 32.79
C LEU A 395 -14.05 3.83 32.13
N THR A 396 -13.27 3.16 32.98
CA THR A 396 -12.30 2.15 32.56
C THR A 396 -12.61 0.83 33.24
N CYS A 397 -12.49 -0.26 32.49
CA CYS A 397 -12.54 -1.62 33.00
C CYS A 397 -11.17 -2.26 32.78
N GLU A 398 -10.64 -2.93 33.80
CA GLU A 398 -9.37 -3.62 33.74
C GLU A 398 -9.55 -5.10 34.10
N ILE A 399 -8.99 -5.99 33.29
CA ILE A 399 -8.83 -7.40 33.61
C ILE A 399 -7.33 -7.67 33.75
N THR A 400 -6.91 -7.94 34.98
CA THR A 400 -5.53 -8.33 35.26
C THR A 400 -5.38 -9.84 35.07
N SER A 401 -4.33 -10.24 34.37
CA SER A 401 -3.98 -11.64 34.12
C SER A 401 -5.14 -12.44 33.51
N VAL A 402 -5.43 -12.20 32.23
CA VAL A 402 -6.56 -12.84 31.53
C VAL A 402 -6.44 -14.37 31.51
N GLU A 403 -7.56 -15.01 31.82
CA GLU A 403 -7.74 -16.45 31.83
C GLU A 403 -9.00 -16.84 31.05
N SER A 404 -9.13 -18.12 30.69
CA SER A 404 -10.32 -18.61 30.00
C SER A 404 -11.51 -18.70 30.96
N CYS A 405 -12.34 -17.66 31.01
CA CYS A 405 -13.53 -17.60 31.86
C CYS A 405 -14.52 -16.51 31.43
N THR A 406 -15.58 -16.33 32.23
CA THR A 406 -16.47 -15.18 32.11
C THR A 406 -16.11 -14.15 33.18
N TYR A 407 -15.94 -12.89 32.76
CA TYR A 407 -15.78 -11.75 33.65
C TYR A 407 -17.08 -10.94 33.64
N LYS A 408 -17.61 -10.67 34.84
CA LYS A 408 -18.74 -9.78 35.02
C LYS A 408 -18.24 -8.37 35.34
N ILE A 409 -18.62 -7.42 34.51
CA ILE A 409 -18.35 -5.99 34.67
C ILE A 409 -19.59 -5.35 35.30
N SER A 410 -19.49 -5.03 36.59
CA SER A 410 -20.55 -4.39 37.36
C SER A 410 -20.26 -2.90 37.50
N ILE A 411 -21.18 -2.05 37.03
CA ILE A 411 -21.11 -0.60 37.19
C ILE A 411 -22.08 -0.18 38.29
N ASN A 412 -21.61 0.56 39.28
CA ASN A 412 -22.48 1.16 40.28
C ASN A 412 -22.94 2.56 39.83
N ALA A 413 -24.25 2.75 39.66
CA ALA A 413 -24.81 4.01 39.18
C ALA A 413 -24.66 5.18 40.17
N LEU A 414 -24.51 4.91 41.47
CA LEU A 414 -24.46 5.95 42.51
C LEU A 414 -23.08 6.59 42.66
N ASN A 415 -22.02 5.85 42.34
CA ASN A 415 -20.64 6.31 42.54
C ASN A 415 -19.72 6.02 41.34
N GLU A 416 -20.28 5.52 40.25
CA GLU A 416 -19.59 5.23 38.98
C GLU A 416 -18.44 4.21 39.12
N LYS A 417 -18.39 3.48 40.24
CA LYS A 417 -17.36 2.47 40.48
C LYS A 417 -17.60 1.25 39.58
N VAL A 418 -16.55 0.87 38.85
CA VAL A 418 -16.49 -0.36 38.07
C VAL A 418 -15.89 -1.46 38.92
N THR A 419 -16.53 -2.62 38.97
CA THR A 419 -16.00 -3.83 39.61
C THR A 419 -15.98 -4.96 38.59
N VAL A 420 -14.87 -5.68 38.55
CA VAL A 420 -14.69 -6.85 37.69
C VAL A 420 -14.67 -8.09 38.56
N THR A 421 -15.59 -9.01 38.32
CA THR A 421 -15.67 -10.28 39.06
C THR A 421 -15.52 -11.44 38.10
N LYS A 422 -14.56 -12.33 38.38
CA LYS A 422 -14.46 -13.61 37.69
C LYS A 422 -15.61 -14.52 38.14
N GLN A 423 -16.37 -15.05 37.18
CA GLN A 423 -17.48 -15.97 37.44
C GLN A 423 -17.06 -17.43 37.44
#